data_AF-A0A2V8R1W1-F1
#
_entry.id   AF-A0A2V8R1W1-F1
#
_cell.length_a   1.000
_cell.length_b   1.000
_cell.length_c   1.000
_cell.angle_alpha   90.00
_cell.angle_beta   90.00
_cell.angle_gamma   90.00
#
_symmetry.space_group_name_H-M   'P 1'
#
loop_
_entity.id
_entity.type
_entity.pdbx_description
1 polymer ?
#
loop_
_entity_poly.entity_id
_entity_poly.type
_entity_poly.pdbx_seq_one_letter_code
_entity_poly.pdbx_strand_id
1 'polypeptide(L)'
;MLRHPISCGCSSKFVKLARAILLRRALGKYRKYLEFAALLILAVGIIWWFSRRLDWGQVKLAVQKSDWRLIILAGGVILLGYLWRAIRWRAFLTPLTKASLREVWIATTVGFGAVLTIGRAGEVVRPVVLAMRDKRVRPAAAFVTIMVERLYDSMTVVLFFAVNLLWFRPAPDMASDFGRARIAGLIFLGVLILGIAVLIWFRRRSPAVIKWIDH
;
A
#
# COMPACT_ATOMS: atom_id res chain seq x y z
N MET A 1 -50.65 37.54 -46.42
CA MET A 1 -49.57 37.62 -45.41
C MET A 1 -49.69 36.42 -44.48
N LEU A 2 -48.97 35.33 -44.75
CA LEU A 2 -49.08 34.07 -43.99
C LEU A 2 -47.74 33.66 -43.39
N ARG A 3 -47.72 33.67 -42.04
CA ARG A 3 -47.01 32.79 -41.08
C ARG A 3 -45.66 32.22 -41.50
N HIS A 4 -44.58 32.73 -40.90
CA HIS A 4 -43.32 31.99 -40.74
C HIS A 4 -43.43 30.97 -39.60
N PRO A 5 -43.08 29.68 -39.81
CA PRO A 5 -43.00 28.70 -38.74
C PRO A 5 -41.64 28.80 -38.02
N ILE A 6 -41.70 28.94 -36.70
CA ILE A 6 -40.56 28.99 -35.79
C ILE A 6 -40.03 27.55 -35.67
N SER A 7 -38.90 27.26 -36.31
CA SER A 7 -38.35 25.91 -36.43
C SER A 7 -37.72 25.40 -35.11
N CYS A 8 -38.10 24.18 -34.76
CA CYS A 8 -37.78 23.36 -33.58
C CYS A 8 -36.29 23.00 -33.37
N GLY A 9 -35.34 23.93 -33.54
CA GLY A 9 -33.89 23.66 -33.40
C GLY A 9 -33.33 23.69 -31.97
N CYS A 10 -34.00 24.37 -31.04
CA CYS A 10 -33.47 24.62 -29.69
C CYS A 10 -33.59 23.39 -28.75
N SER A 11 -34.60 22.54 -28.97
CA SER A 11 -34.91 21.40 -28.09
C SER A 11 -33.82 20.30 -28.13
N SER A 12 -33.27 19.98 -29.31
CA SER A 12 -32.34 18.86 -29.45
C SER A 12 -30.98 19.09 -28.78
N LYS A 13 -30.47 20.34 -28.81
CA LYS A 13 -29.22 20.70 -28.13
C LYS A 13 -29.39 20.70 -26.62
N PHE A 14 -30.53 21.17 -26.12
CA PHE A 14 -30.84 21.18 -24.69
C PHE A 14 -30.99 19.76 -24.13
N VAL A 15 -31.66 18.86 -24.85
CA VAL A 15 -31.80 17.45 -24.47
C VAL A 15 -30.44 16.73 -24.48
N LYS A 16 -29.59 16.94 -25.49
CA LYS A 16 -28.23 16.35 -25.52
C LYS A 16 -27.37 16.84 -24.36
N LEU A 17 -27.42 18.13 -24.05
CA LEU A 17 -26.66 18.73 -22.96
C LEU A 17 -27.16 18.24 -21.60
N ALA A 18 -28.49 18.18 -21.40
CA ALA A 18 -29.10 17.62 -20.18
C ALA A 18 -28.74 16.14 -20.01
N ARG A 19 -28.76 15.34 -21.08
CA ARG A 19 -28.36 13.92 -21.05
C ARG A 19 -26.88 13.75 -20.73
N ALA A 20 -26.01 14.58 -21.28
CA ALA A 20 -24.57 14.57 -20.99
C ALA A 20 -24.26 15.01 -19.54
N ILE A 21 -25.00 16.00 -19.01
CA ILE A 21 -24.88 16.45 -17.62
C ILE A 21 -25.42 15.38 -16.65
N LEU A 22 -26.54 14.75 -16.97
CA LEU A 22 -27.10 13.63 -16.18
C LEU A 22 -26.19 12.40 -16.22
N LEU A 23 -25.62 12.06 -17.36
CA LEU A 23 -24.61 11.01 -17.48
C LEU A 23 -23.34 11.36 -16.70
N ARG A 24 -22.84 12.59 -16.77
CA ARG A 24 -21.69 13.05 -15.94
C ARG A 24 -22.00 12.99 -14.45
N ARG A 25 -23.20 13.39 -14.01
CA ARG A 25 -23.63 13.30 -12.60
C ARG A 25 -23.81 11.86 -12.13
N ALA A 26 -24.40 11.01 -12.96
CA ALA A 26 -24.58 9.58 -12.67
C ALA A 26 -23.22 8.86 -12.58
N LEU A 27 -22.33 9.09 -13.55
CA LEU A 27 -20.97 8.57 -13.54
C LEU A 27 -20.17 9.05 -12.32
N GLY A 28 -20.39 10.28 -11.84
CA GLY A 28 -19.79 10.77 -10.60
C GLY A 28 -20.21 9.98 -9.35
N LYS A 29 -21.48 9.54 -9.30
CA LYS A 29 -22.00 8.70 -8.19
C LYS A 29 -21.50 7.25 -8.28
N TYR A 30 -21.34 6.72 -9.49
CA TYR A 30 -20.88 5.34 -9.73
C TYR A 30 -19.37 5.20 -9.94
N ARG A 31 -18.60 6.29 -9.97
CA ARG A 31 -17.15 6.28 -10.24
C ARG A 31 -16.39 5.30 -9.36
N LYS A 32 -16.70 5.27 -8.07
CA LYS A 32 -16.09 4.35 -7.09
C LYS A 32 -16.41 2.88 -7.40
N TYR A 33 -17.62 2.59 -7.86
CA TYR A 33 -18.04 1.24 -8.23
C TYR A 33 -17.40 0.80 -9.56
N LEU A 34 -17.26 1.73 -10.53
CA LEU A 34 -16.57 1.47 -11.79
C LEU A 34 -15.07 1.26 -11.59
N GLU A 35 -14.42 2.06 -10.73
CA GLU A 35 -13.02 1.86 -10.33
C GLU A 35 -12.83 0.49 -9.67
N PHE A 36 -13.71 0.13 -8.73
CA PHE A 36 -13.67 -1.20 -8.10
C PHE A 36 -13.89 -2.33 -9.09
N ALA A 37 -14.89 -2.21 -9.98
CA ALA A 37 -15.15 -3.21 -11.02
C ALA A 37 -13.98 -3.34 -12.00
N ALA A 38 -13.35 -2.23 -12.39
CA ALA A 38 -12.17 -2.24 -13.26
C ALA A 38 -10.99 -2.96 -12.60
N LEU A 39 -10.73 -2.71 -11.31
CA LEU A 39 -9.71 -3.42 -10.55
C LEU A 39 -10.00 -4.91 -10.44
N LEU A 40 -11.27 -5.27 -10.25
CA LEU A 40 -11.69 -6.66 -10.12
C LEU A 40 -11.56 -7.42 -11.45
N ILE A 41 -11.96 -6.80 -12.56
CA ILE A 41 -11.75 -7.33 -13.92
C ILE A 41 -10.25 -7.48 -14.20
N LEU A 42 -9.43 -6.49 -13.84
CA LEU A 42 -7.98 -6.56 -13.99
C LEU A 42 -7.40 -7.73 -13.19
N ALA A 43 -7.81 -7.90 -11.93
CA ALA A 43 -7.35 -8.99 -11.08
C ALA A 43 -7.71 -10.36 -11.67
N VAL A 44 -8.97 -10.54 -12.10
CA VAL A 44 -9.43 -11.77 -12.77
C VAL A 44 -8.67 -12.00 -14.07
N GLY A 45 -8.43 -10.96 -14.86
CA GLY A 45 -7.67 -11.04 -16.12
C GLY A 45 -6.23 -11.49 -15.90
N ILE A 46 -5.56 -10.96 -14.88
CA ILE A 46 -4.19 -11.38 -14.51
C ILE A 46 -4.17 -12.83 -14.02
N ILE A 47 -5.11 -13.21 -13.16
CA ILE A 47 -5.22 -14.59 -12.65
C ILE A 47 -5.44 -15.55 -13.81
N TRP A 48 -6.39 -15.27 -14.69
CA TRP A 48 -6.65 -16.09 -15.87
C TRP A 48 -5.44 -16.17 -16.80
N TRP A 49 -4.77 -15.05 -17.05
CA TRP A 49 -3.58 -14.99 -17.89
C TRP A 49 -2.41 -15.83 -17.35
N PHE A 50 -2.25 -15.87 -16.03
CA PHE A 50 -1.24 -16.68 -15.36
C PHE A 50 -1.64 -18.16 -15.32
N SER A 51 -2.87 -18.44 -14.89
CA SER A 51 -3.43 -19.79 -14.74
C SER A 51 -3.48 -20.59 -16.04
N ARG A 52 -3.65 -19.94 -17.20
CA ARG A 52 -3.68 -20.65 -18.50
C ARG A 52 -2.34 -21.29 -18.88
N ARG A 53 -1.23 -20.82 -18.31
CA ARG A 53 0.13 -21.36 -18.56
C ARG A 53 0.62 -22.28 -17.44
N LEU A 54 -0.21 -22.48 -16.41
CA LEU A 54 0.16 -23.25 -15.23
C LEU A 54 -0.31 -24.70 -15.39
N ASP A 55 0.63 -25.65 -15.26
CA ASP A 55 0.29 -27.07 -15.20
C ASP A 55 -0.27 -27.41 -13.81
N TRP A 56 -1.60 -27.46 -13.73
CA TRP A 56 -2.33 -27.77 -12.50
C TRP A 56 -1.98 -29.15 -11.92
N GLY A 57 -1.53 -30.09 -12.76
CA GLY A 57 -1.06 -31.41 -12.31
C GLY A 57 0.22 -31.30 -11.48
N GLN A 58 1.19 -30.52 -11.96
CA GLN A 58 2.42 -30.24 -11.24
C GLN A 58 2.18 -29.44 -9.95
N VAL A 59 1.24 -28.49 -9.95
CA VAL A 59 0.86 -27.73 -8.75
C VAL A 59 0.31 -28.68 -7.68
N LYS A 60 -0.58 -29.61 -8.06
CA LYS A 60 -1.17 -30.57 -7.12
C LYS A 60 -0.12 -31.49 -6.52
N LEU A 61 0.79 -32.00 -7.35
CA LEU A 61 1.92 -32.84 -6.91
C LEU A 61 2.85 -32.06 -5.96
N ALA A 62 3.17 -30.80 -6.28
CA ALA A 62 4.03 -29.96 -5.44
C ALA A 62 3.38 -29.66 -4.07
N VAL A 63 2.07 -29.43 -4.03
CA VAL A 63 1.33 -29.21 -2.78
C VAL A 63 1.29 -30.50 -1.94
N GLN A 64 1.05 -31.65 -2.55
CA GLN A 64 1.01 -32.94 -1.86
C GLN A 64 2.39 -33.35 -1.30
N LYS A 65 3.47 -32.99 -1.98
CA LYS A 65 4.85 -33.26 -1.55
C LYS A 65 5.39 -32.22 -0.58
N SER A 66 4.61 -31.18 -0.26
CA SER A 66 5.04 -30.09 0.61
C SER A 66 5.12 -30.56 2.07
N ASP A 67 6.24 -30.26 2.73
CA ASP A 67 6.42 -30.58 4.14
C ASP A 67 5.57 -29.64 5.01
N TRP A 68 4.57 -30.20 5.68
CA TRP A 68 3.68 -29.48 6.59
C TRP A 68 4.44 -28.74 7.71
N ARG A 69 5.63 -29.23 8.10
CA ARG A 69 6.49 -28.57 9.11
C ARG A 69 6.98 -27.21 8.62
N LEU A 70 7.34 -27.12 7.34
CA LEU A 70 7.77 -25.85 6.73
C LEU A 70 6.61 -24.87 6.62
N ILE A 71 5.39 -25.35 6.38
CA ILE A 71 4.18 -24.52 6.36
C ILE A 71 3.91 -23.93 7.75
N ILE A 72 3.99 -24.75 8.80
CA ILE A 72 3.83 -24.28 10.18
C ILE A 72 4.93 -23.30 10.56
N LEU A 73 6.19 -23.60 10.20
CA LEU A 73 7.31 -22.69 10.45
C LEU A 73 7.09 -21.33 9.78
N ALA A 74 6.66 -21.33 8.51
CA ALA A 74 6.33 -20.11 7.79
C ALA A 74 5.20 -19.33 8.47
N GLY A 75 4.13 -20.02 8.90
CA GLY A 75 3.05 -19.41 9.67
C GLY A 75 3.55 -18.79 10.98
N GLY A 76 4.42 -19.49 11.71
CA GLY A 76 5.06 -18.99 12.92
C GLY A 76 5.89 -17.73 12.67
N VAL A 77 6.72 -17.72 11.63
CA VAL A 77 7.52 -16.55 11.24
C VAL A 77 6.63 -15.35 10.88
N ILE A 78 5.51 -15.57 10.18
CA ILE A 78 4.55 -14.51 9.87
C ILE A 78 3.93 -13.93 11.14
N LEU A 79 3.50 -14.78 12.07
CA LEU A 79 2.93 -14.34 13.36
C LEU A 79 3.94 -13.57 14.21
N LEU A 80 5.20 -14.03 14.25
CA LEU A 80 6.29 -13.32 14.90
C LEU A 80 6.54 -11.95 14.25
N GLY A 81 6.45 -11.87 12.92
CA GLY A 81 6.52 -10.59 12.19
C GLY A 81 5.41 -9.62 12.60
N TYR A 82 4.17 -10.10 12.73
CA TYR A 82 3.06 -9.28 13.24
C TYR A 82 3.27 -8.85 14.69
N LEU A 83 3.78 -9.73 15.55
CA LEU A 83 4.07 -9.42 16.95
C LEU A 83 5.17 -8.35 17.06
N TRP A 84 6.27 -8.51 16.33
CA TRP A 84 7.35 -7.52 16.28
C TRP A 84 6.84 -6.14 15.84
N ARG A 85 5.95 -6.13 14.85
CA ARG A 85 5.33 -4.90 14.37
C ARG A 85 4.43 -4.26 15.44
N ALA A 86 3.66 -5.05 16.18
CA ALA A 86 2.85 -4.57 17.29
C ALA A 86 3.71 -4.00 18.43
N ILE A 87 4.83 -4.65 18.79
CA ILE A 87 5.77 -4.15 19.81
C ILE A 87 6.37 -2.81 19.38
N ARG A 88 6.84 -2.73 18.13
CA ARG A 88 7.39 -1.49 17.57
C ARG A 88 6.38 -0.36 17.56
N TRP A 89 5.14 -0.66 17.16
CA TRP A 89 4.06 0.33 17.14
C TRP A 89 3.68 0.78 18.55
N ARG A 90 3.69 -0.13 19.53
CA ARG A 90 3.54 0.22 20.95
C ARG A 90 4.64 1.17 21.41
N ALA A 91 5.90 0.92 21.04
CA ALA A 91 7.02 1.80 21.39
C ALA A 91 6.85 3.23 20.84
N PHE A 92 6.34 3.37 19.61
CA PHE A 92 5.98 4.68 19.03
C PHE A 92 4.78 5.34 19.70
N LEU A 93 3.85 4.56 20.25
CA LEU A 93 2.67 5.06 20.96
C LEU A 93 2.95 5.40 22.42
N THR A 94 3.99 4.85 23.06
CA THR A 94 4.40 5.16 24.45
C THR A 94 4.44 6.66 24.79
N PRO A 95 4.98 7.57 23.95
CA PRO A 95 4.97 9.01 24.23
C PRO A 95 3.58 9.67 24.08
N LEU A 96 2.59 8.98 23.49
CA LEU A 96 1.26 9.51 23.21
C LEU A 96 0.18 8.93 24.14
N THR A 97 0.22 7.62 24.42
CA THR A 97 -0.74 6.92 25.29
C THR A 97 -0.15 5.61 25.83
N LYS A 98 -0.55 5.21 27.04
CA LYS A 98 -0.17 3.93 27.64
C LYS A 98 -1.08 2.81 27.11
N ALA A 99 -0.92 2.45 25.84
CA ALA A 99 -1.67 1.35 25.24
C ALA A 99 -1.13 -0.03 25.68
N SER A 100 -2.03 -0.96 26.01
CA SER A 100 -1.66 -2.34 26.36
C SER A 100 -1.22 -3.11 25.11
N LEU A 101 -0.25 -4.03 25.24
CA LEU A 101 0.28 -4.80 24.08
C LEU A 101 -0.83 -5.59 23.37
N ARG A 102 -1.81 -6.10 24.12
CA ARG A 102 -2.95 -6.85 23.60
C ARG A 102 -3.85 -6.00 22.71
N GLU A 103 -4.15 -4.78 23.12
CA GLU A 103 -4.97 -3.85 22.32
C GLU A 103 -4.24 -3.41 21.05
N VAL A 104 -2.94 -3.13 21.16
CA VAL A 104 -2.10 -2.78 20.01
C VAL A 104 -2.03 -3.95 19.03
N TRP A 105 -1.89 -5.19 19.52
CA TRP A 105 -1.88 -6.39 18.68
C TRP A 105 -3.22 -6.63 17.99
N ILE A 106 -4.35 -6.52 18.69
CA ILE A 106 -5.69 -6.63 18.08
C ILE A 106 -5.89 -5.56 17.01
N ALA A 107 -5.54 -4.30 17.31
CA ALA A 107 -5.63 -3.20 16.33
C ALA A 107 -4.71 -3.42 15.12
N THR A 108 -3.56 -4.08 15.32
CA THR A 108 -2.65 -4.49 14.25
C THR A 108 -3.30 -5.53 13.35
N THR A 109 -3.79 -6.62 13.91
CA THR A 109 -4.39 -7.71 13.16
C THR A 109 -5.65 -7.27 12.42
N VAL A 110 -6.52 -6.48 13.07
CA VAL A 110 -7.72 -5.90 12.44
C VAL A 110 -7.32 -4.92 11.32
N GLY A 111 -6.33 -4.07 11.55
CA GLY A 111 -5.82 -3.14 10.53
C GLY A 111 -5.27 -3.88 9.30
N PHE A 112 -4.50 -4.96 9.49
CA PHE A 112 -4.01 -5.77 8.37
C PHE A 112 -5.12 -6.57 7.68
N GLY A 113 -6.10 -7.08 8.43
CA GLY A 113 -7.30 -7.69 7.86
C GLY A 113 -8.12 -6.70 7.01
N ALA A 114 -8.23 -5.45 7.47
CA ALA A 114 -8.85 -4.37 6.71
C ALA A 114 -8.05 -4.01 5.45
N VAL A 115 -6.71 -4.12 5.49
CA VAL A 115 -5.88 -3.95 4.29
C VAL A 115 -6.11 -5.06 3.26
N LEU A 116 -6.31 -6.30 3.70
CA LEU A 116 -6.60 -7.41 2.78
C LEU A 116 -7.99 -7.28 2.12
N THR A 117 -8.95 -6.67 2.81
CA THR A 117 -10.35 -6.56 2.34
C THR A 117 -10.64 -5.26 1.59
N ILE A 118 -10.06 -4.14 2.01
CA ILE A 118 -10.29 -2.79 1.46
C ILE A 118 -9.06 -2.26 0.71
N GLY A 119 -7.97 -3.04 0.67
CA GLY A 119 -6.70 -2.63 0.04
C GLY A 119 -5.95 -1.57 0.84
N ARG A 120 -5.21 -0.69 0.15
CA ARG A 120 -4.40 0.37 0.79
C ARG A 120 -5.21 1.36 1.65
N ALA A 121 -6.54 1.47 1.45
CA ALA A 121 -7.40 2.28 2.30
C ALA A 121 -7.53 1.72 3.74
N GLY A 122 -7.25 0.42 3.95
CA GLY A 122 -7.22 -0.22 5.26
C GLY A 122 -6.13 0.32 6.19
N GLU A 123 -5.09 0.98 5.65
CA GLU A 123 -4.02 1.57 6.49
C GLU A 123 -4.52 2.78 7.29
N VAL A 124 -5.54 3.49 6.79
CA VAL A 124 -6.18 4.62 7.46
C VAL A 124 -7.18 4.17 8.53
N VAL A 125 -7.62 2.90 8.48
CA VAL A 125 -8.53 2.33 9.49
C VAL A 125 -7.86 2.21 10.85
N ARG A 126 -6.56 1.93 10.90
CA ARG A 126 -5.78 1.75 12.14
C ARG A 126 -5.71 3.01 13.03
N PRO A 127 -5.38 4.21 12.52
CA PRO A 127 -5.39 5.44 13.31
C PRO A 127 -6.82 5.92 13.62
N VAL A 128 -7.80 5.62 12.75
CA VAL A 128 -9.21 5.94 13.00
C VAL A 128 -9.77 5.09 14.13
N VAL A 129 -9.54 3.78 14.12
CA VAL A 129 -9.97 2.89 15.21
C VAL A 129 -9.27 3.23 16.53
N LEU A 130 -7.98 3.60 16.49
CA LEU A 130 -7.26 4.05 17.68
C LEU A 130 -7.78 5.40 18.20
N ALA A 131 -8.05 6.37 17.32
CA ALA A 131 -8.65 7.66 17.70
C ALA A 131 -10.11 7.52 18.17
N MET A 132 -10.84 6.52 17.68
CA MET A 132 -12.18 6.16 18.17
C MET A 132 -12.14 5.48 19.54
N ARG A 133 -11.09 4.71 19.84
CA ARG A 133 -10.88 4.05 21.13
C ARG A 133 -10.30 4.99 22.20
N ASP A 134 -9.49 5.98 21.82
CA ASP A 134 -8.84 6.90 22.75
C ASP A 134 -8.89 8.35 22.20
N LYS A 135 -9.78 9.18 22.75
CA LYS A 135 -10.06 10.56 22.31
C LYS A 135 -8.85 11.52 22.44
N ARG A 136 -7.78 11.12 23.12
CA ARG A 136 -6.58 11.95 23.35
C ARG A 136 -5.63 11.95 22.15
N VAL A 137 -5.78 11.03 21.21
CA VAL A 137 -4.89 10.89 20.05
C VAL A 137 -5.40 11.73 18.89
N ARG A 138 -4.70 12.83 18.55
CA ARG A 138 -5.00 13.61 17.34
C ARG A 138 -4.79 12.73 16.09
N PRO A 139 -5.78 12.62 15.18
CA PRO A 139 -5.67 11.79 13.98
C PRO A 139 -4.46 12.15 13.10
N ALA A 140 -4.10 13.43 13.06
CA ALA A 140 -2.93 13.93 12.32
C ALA A 140 -1.60 13.37 12.86
N ALA A 141 -1.45 13.25 14.19
CA ALA A 141 -0.24 12.69 14.78
C ALA A 141 -0.10 11.19 14.47
N ALA A 142 -1.21 10.44 14.57
CA ALA A 142 -1.24 9.02 14.24
C ALA A 142 -0.92 8.75 12.75
N PHE A 143 -1.39 9.62 11.85
CA PHE A 143 -1.08 9.54 10.42
C PHE A 143 0.42 9.74 10.14
N VAL A 144 1.05 10.75 10.77
CA VAL A 144 2.50 10.99 10.64
C VAL A 144 3.30 9.77 11.14
N THR A 145 2.93 9.20 12.29
CA THR A 145 3.58 8.00 12.82
C THR A 145 3.49 6.82 11.86
N ILE A 146 2.34 6.63 11.20
CA ILE A 146 2.18 5.56 10.21
C ILE A 146 3.03 5.82 8.97
N MET A 147 3.08 7.06 8.45
CA MET A 147 3.94 7.38 7.30
C MET A 147 5.41 7.12 7.61
N VAL A 148 5.87 7.51 8.80
CA VAL A 148 7.23 7.23 9.27
C VAL A 148 7.45 5.71 9.39
N GLU A 149 6.49 4.96 9.93
CA GLU A 149 6.56 3.50 9.98
C GLU A 149 6.69 2.88 8.58
N ARG A 150 5.90 3.34 7.60
CA ARG A 150 5.96 2.86 6.21
C ARG A 150 7.27 3.20 5.52
N LEU A 151 7.83 4.37 5.82
CA LEU A 151 9.15 4.75 5.34
C LEU A 151 10.19 3.76 5.86
N TYR A 152 10.26 3.54 7.18
CA TYR A 152 11.17 2.56 7.77
C TYR A 152 10.98 1.14 7.23
N ASP A 153 9.73 0.69 7.09
CA ASP A 153 9.41 -0.64 6.55
C ASP A 153 9.90 -0.81 5.11
N SER A 154 9.67 0.20 4.26
CA SER A 154 10.14 0.21 2.87
C SER A 154 11.67 0.22 2.81
N MET A 155 12.32 1.00 3.69
CA MET A 155 13.77 1.05 3.82
C MET A 155 14.34 -0.32 4.21
N THR A 156 13.72 -0.99 5.19
CA THR A 156 14.12 -2.31 5.65
C THR A 156 13.94 -3.37 4.57
N VAL A 157 12.83 -3.36 3.83
CA VAL A 157 12.59 -4.31 2.73
C VAL A 157 13.63 -4.16 1.63
N VAL A 158 13.91 -2.94 1.17
CA VAL A 158 14.92 -2.73 0.13
C VAL A 158 16.33 -3.07 0.63
N LEU A 159 16.64 -2.78 1.90
CA LEU A 159 17.90 -3.18 2.51
C LEU A 159 18.06 -4.71 2.49
N PHE A 160 17.06 -5.46 2.97
CA PHE A 160 17.09 -6.92 2.95
C PHE A 160 17.15 -7.47 1.52
N PHE A 161 16.41 -6.87 0.59
CA PHE A 161 16.43 -7.26 -0.81
C PHE A 161 17.82 -7.07 -1.43
N ALA A 162 18.46 -5.92 -1.19
CA ALA A 162 19.80 -5.66 -1.70
C ALA A 162 20.87 -6.56 -1.06
N VAL A 163 20.80 -6.80 0.26
CA VAL A 163 21.69 -7.75 0.94
C VAL A 163 21.50 -9.17 0.39
N ASN A 164 20.25 -9.61 0.21
CA ASN A 164 19.95 -10.90 -0.39
C ASN A 164 20.57 -11.04 -1.78
N LEU A 165 20.46 -10.00 -2.60
CA LEU A 165 20.99 -10.00 -3.96
C LEU A 165 22.53 -9.97 -4.04
N LEU A 166 23.18 -9.43 -3.00
CA LEU A 166 24.64 -9.46 -2.87
C LEU A 166 25.15 -10.82 -2.39
N TRP A 167 24.41 -11.47 -1.50
CA TRP A 167 24.80 -12.74 -0.89
C TRP A 167 24.42 -13.96 -1.74
N PHE A 168 23.30 -13.89 -2.46
CA PHE A 168 22.82 -14.99 -3.29
C PHE A 168 23.70 -15.15 -4.54
N ARG A 169 24.29 -16.34 -4.71
CA ARG A 169 25.07 -16.71 -5.90
C ARG A 169 24.18 -17.56 -6.82
N PRO A 170 23.80 -17.07 -8.00
CA PRO A 170 22.96 -17.84 -8.92
C PRO A 170 23.72 -19.04 -9.51
N ALA A 171 22.96 -20.04 -9.96
CA ALA A 171 23.48 -21.14 -10.77
C ALA A 171 24.05 -20.60 -12.11
N PRO A 172 25.04 -21.29 -12.72
CA PRO A 172 25.81 -20.78 -13.85
C PRO A 172 24.98 -20.43 -15.10
N ASP A 173 23.79 -21.03 -15.26
CA ASP A 173 22.87 -20.88 -16.39
C ASP A 173 22.05 -19.58 -16.36
N MET A 174 21.96 -18.90 -15.20
CA MET A 174 21.15 -17.69 -14.98
C MET A 174 22.00 -16.43 -14.71
N ALA A 175 23.30 -16.46 -15.03
CA ALA A 175 24.25 -15.43 -14.62
C ALA A 175 23.99 -14.04 -15.25
N SER A 176 23.48 -13.96 -16.49
CA SER A 176 23.27 -12.68 -17.20
C SER A 176 22.06 -11.89 -16.69
N ASP A 177 20.96 -12.56 -16.34
CA ASP A 177 19.75 -11.92 -15.82
C ASP A 177 19.92 -11.49 -14.36
N PHE A 178 20.68 -12.26 -13.58
CA PHE A 178 21.07 -11.89 -12.22
C PHE A 178 21.98 -10.66 -12.17
N GLY A 179 22.82 -10.43 -13.18
CA GLY A 179 23.65 -9.24 -13.26
C GLY A 179 22.82 -7.94 -13.31
N ARG A 180 21.76 -7.92 -14.13
CA ARG A 180 20.84 -6.76 -14.23
C ARG A 180 20.03 -6.57 -12.95
N ALA A 181 19.54 -7.67 -12.37
CA ALA A 181 18.86 -7.61 -11.08
C ALA A 181 19.79 -7.02 -10.00
N ARG A 182 21.04 -7.47 -9.93
CA ARG A 182 22.05 -6.99 -8.96
C ARG A 182 22.34 -5.51 -9.10
N ILE A 183 22.48 -5.00 -10.32
CA ILE A 183 22.64 -3.56 -10.59
C ILE A 183 21.39 -2.78 -10.15
N ALA A 184 20.19 -3.26 -10.48
CA ALA A 184 18.95 -2.61 -10.05
C ALA A 184 18.84 -2.56 -8.52
N GLY A 185 19.17 -3.66 -7.82
CA GLY A 185 19.19 -3.70 -6.36
C GLY A 185 20.22 -2.75 -5.74
N LEU A 186 21.40 -2.62 -6.35
CA LEU A 186 22.43 -1.66 -5.93
C LEU A 186 22.00 -0.21 -6.13
N ILE A 187 21.34 0.11 -7.25
CA ILE A 187 20.77 1.43 -7.51
C ILE A 187 19.71 1.77 -6.46
N PHE A 188 18.78 0.85 -6.18
CA PHE A 188 17.76 1.04 -5.15
C PHE A 188 18.37 1.25 -3.75
N LEU A 189 19.42 0.50 -3.41
CA LEU A 189 20.14 0.68 -2.15
C LEU A 189 20.82 2.06 -2.10
N GLY A 190 21.46 2.48 -3.19
CA GLY A 190 22.09 3.81 -3.30
C GLY A 190 21.08 4.95 -3.11
N VAL A 191 19.92 4.86 -3.77
CA VAL A 191 18.81 5.82 -3.61
C VAL A 191 18.34 5.89 -2.16
N LEU A 192 18.27 4.74 -1.48
CA LEU A 192 17.89 4.70 -0.08
C LEU A 192 18.89 5.38 0.85
N ILE A 193 20.16 5.07 0.68
CA ILE A 193 21.25 5.67 1.45
C ILE A 193 21.26 7.19 1.23
N LEU A 194 21.09 7.64 -0.01
CA LEU A 194 20.96 9.05 -0.35
C LEU A 194 19.76 9.68 0.36
N GLY A 195 18.58 9.04 0.31
CA GLY A 195 17.38 9.53 0.99
C GLY A 195 17.56 9.67 2.49
N ILE A 196 18.21 8.69 3.14
CA ILE A 196 18.57 8.75 4.56
C ILE A 196 19.53 9.90 4.83
N ALA A 197 20.58 10.04 4.03
CA ALA A 197 21.58 11.09 4.18
C ALA A 197 20.95 12.48 4.04
N VAL A 198 20.04 12.67 3.07
CA VAL A 198 19.28 13.91 2.88
C VAL A 198 18.38 14.20 4.08
N LEU A 199 17.68 13.20 4.62
CA LEU A 199 16.85 13.36 5.82
C LEU A 199 17.69 13.73 7.05
N ILE A 200 18.85 13.09 7.24
CA ILE A 200 19.78 13.42 8.34
C ILE A 200 20.32 14.83 8.17
N TRP A 201 20.71 15.20 6.95
CA TRP A 201 21.19 16.55 6.62
C TRP A 201 20.11 17.61 6.89
N PHE A 202 18.88 17.38 6.43
CA PHE A 202 17.74 18.27 6.66
C PHE A 202 17.42 18.39 8.15
N ARG A 203 17.45 17.28 8.90
CA ARG A 203 17.24 17.30 10.36
C ARG A 203 18.34 18.06 11.09
N ARG A 204 19.60 17.94 10.66
CA ARG A 204 20.72 18.72 11.22
C ARG A 204 20.62 20.20 10.91
N ARG A 205 19.99 20.57 9.79
CA ARG A 205 19.78 21.96 9.38
C ARG A 205 18.47 22.58 9.92
N SER A 206 17.48 21.77 10.28
CA SER A 206 16.21 22.22 10.90
C SER A 206 16.36 23.13 12.13
N PRO A 207 17.27 22.90 13.10
CA PRO A 207 17.45 23.86 14.20
C PRO A 207 17.96 25.23 13.74
N ALA A 208 18.63 25.32 12.58
CA ALA A 208 19.06 26.59 11.99
C ALA A 208 17.93 27.31 11.23
N VAL A 209 16.93 26.59 10.73
CA VAL A 209 15.78 27.15 10.00
C VAL A 209 14.69 27.65 10.95
N ILE A 210 14.44 26.95 12.06
CA ILE A 210 13.48 27.37 13.09
C ILE A 210 13.93 28.71 13.72
N LYS A 211 15.24 28.88 13.96
CA LYS A 211 15.82 30.11 14.48
C LYS A 211 15.69 31.33 13.55
N TRP A 212 15.37 31.12 12.27
CA TRP A 212 15.22 32.19 11.27
C TRP A 212 13.76 32.65 11.12
N ILE A 213 12.80 31.86 11.61
CA ILE A 213 11.36 32.17 11.53
C ILE A 213 10.84 32.84 12.82
N ASP A 214 11.54 32.65 13.94
CA ASP A 214 11.22 33.29 15.23
C ASP A 214 11.82 34.71 15.39
N HIS A 215 12.35 35.31 14.32
CA HIS A 215 12.87 36.70 14.30
C HIS A 215 12.05 37.62 13.38
#